data_AF-A0A3E0Q5A8-F1
#
_entry.id   AF-A0A3E0Q5A8-F1
#
_cell.length_a   1.000
_cell.length_b   1.000
_cell.length_c   1.000
_cell.angle_alpha   90.00
_cell.angle_beta   90.00
_cell.angle_gamma   90.00
#
_symmetry.space_group_name_H-M   'P 1'
#
loop_
_entity.id
_entity.type
_entity.pdbx_description
1 polymer ?
#
loop_
_entity_poly.entity_id
_entity_poly.type
_entity_poly.pdbx_seq_one_letter_code
_entity_poly.pdbx_strand_id
1 'polypeptide(L)'
;MERQMFKHVSCGVCVGLLLVCCRSPARAQSYAESQTIVADDGERADLFGSAVSLSGRRALIGAGYDDEGKKNTGSAYLFERSSDGTWRRIRKLTASDAGENDQFGYGSVSLSGDRALIGAANADEEAGAAYLFEPGENGEWTEVHKFTAGDGEPGDSFGASVAVSGEWILIGANNNKAKTGAAYLFARNHHGEWTEVQKLTAADARGGDQFGWSVALSGNRALIGSRFDDVGKSNTGSAYLFEREGDGVWRETQKLSASDAERSDLFGWSVALSGDFALVGATRDDVGDQRDCGSVSLYRRTNSGQWTEVVRLTASDADFNDSFGNSVALSDSVAVVGAVDHNLKAGAAYVFERTPGGDWKQIAKLTHSDSELADMFGCSVAVSDDVVLIGAFRDDAVDRDAGSAVFFERR
;
A
#
# COMPACT_ATOMS: atom_id res chain seq x y z
N MET A 1 -52.34 26.86 74.15
CA MET A 1 -51.72 27.97 74.89
C MET A 1 -50.61 28.52 74.03
N GLU A 2 -50.75 29.78 73.66
CA GLU A 2 -49.82 30.56 72.84
C GLU A 2 -48.42 30.65 73.46
N ARG A 3 -47.38 30.72 72.64
CA ARG A 3 -46.62 31.98 72.41
C ARG A 3 -45.56 31.84 71.30
N GLN A 4 -45.59 32.84 70.42
CA GLN A 4 -44.55 33.37 69.53
C GLN A 4 -43.21 33.59 70.30
N MET A 5 -42.00 33.79 69.75
CA MET A 5 -41.47 34.48 68.55
C MET A 5 -39.93 34.23 68.64
N PHE A 6 -39.11 34.10 67.59
CA PHE A 6 -38.43 35.20 66.89
C PHE A 6 -37.51 34.66 65.77
N LYS A 7 -37.38 35.48 64.72
CA LYS A 7 -36.57 35.31 63.51
C LYS A 7 -35.07 35.34 63.79
N HIS A 8 -34.28 34.62 62.99
CA HIS A 8 -33.09 35.19 62.36
C HIS A 8 -32.77 34.50 61.03
N VAL A 9 -32.70 35.34 60.00
CA VAL A 9 -32.18 35.05 58.67
C VAL A 9 -30.66 35.21 58.72
N SER A 10 -29.92 34.22 58.22
CA SER A 10 -28.55 34.42 57.74
C SER A 10 -28.30 33.52 56.54
N CYS A 11 -28.23 34.18 55.39
CA CYS A 11 -27.84 33.64 54.09
C CYS A 11 -26.35 33.26 54.16
N GLY A 12 -26.05 31.97 54.03
CA GLY A 12 -24.69 31.45 53.86
C GLY A 12 -24.61 30.75 52.53
N VAL A 13 -24.11 31.44 51.51
CA VAL A 13 -23.78 30.87 50.20
C VAL A 13 -22.56 29.96 50.41
N CYS A 14 -22.79 28.64 50.47
CA CYS A 14 -21.71 27.68 50.29
C CYS A 14 -21.42 27.54 48.80
N VAL A 15 -20.41 28.28 48.31
CA VAL A 15 -19.74 27.98 47.05
C VAL A 15 -18.93 26.71 47.26
N GLY A 16 -19.58 25.56 47.10
CA GLY A 16 -18.90 24.29 46.91
C GLY A 16 -18.30 24.29 45.51
N LEU A 17 -16.99 24.54 45.43
CA LEU A 17 -16.21 24.44 44.20
C LEU A 17 -16.27 22.97 43.73
N LEU A 18 -17.25 22.65 42.89
CA LEU A 18 -17.27 21.42 42.12
C LEU A 18 -16.13 21.51 41.11
N LEU A 19 -14.98 20.93 41.46
CA LEU A 19 -13.97 20.52 40.51
C LEU A 19 -14.61 19.44 39.62
N VAL A 20 -15.37 19.88 38.62
CA VAL A 20 -15.64 19.07 37.45
C VAL A 20 -14.29 18.93 36.77
N CYS A 21 -13.61 17.82 37.05
CA CYS A 21 -12.57 17.33 36.16
C CYS A 21 -13.24 17.06 34.81
N CYS A 22 -13.33 18.07 33.96
CA CYS A 22 -13.45 17.89 32.51
C CYS A 22 -12.16 17.22 32.05
N ARG A 23 -12.05 15.91 32.30
CA ARG A 23 -11.27 15.07 31.40
C ARG A 23 -12.04 15.09 30.10
N SER A 24 -11.60 15.94 29.17
CA SER A 24 -11.87 15.73 27.75
C SER A 24 -11.68 14.24 27.48
N PRO A 25 -12.63 13.53 26.85
CA PRO A 25 -12.34 12.18 26.41
C PRO A 25 -11.14 12.32 25.46
N ALA A 26 -9.98 11.81 25.87
CA ALA A 26 -8.91 11.55 24.92
C ALA A 26 -9.58 10.75 23.79
N ARG A 27 -9.56 11.29 22.56
CA ARG A 27 -10.14 10.64 21.40
C ARG A 27 -9.53 9.24 21.36
N ALA A 28 -10.32 8.21 21.66
CA ALA A 28 -9.82 6.85 21.62
C ALA A 28 -9.27 6.62 20.21
N GLN A 29 -8.02 6.19 20.11
CA GLN A 29 -7.43 5.82 18.82
C GLN A 29 -8.30 4.70 18.26
N SER A 30 -8.85 4.92 17.06
CA SER A 30 -9.79 3.98 16.41
C SER A 30 -9.11 2.67 16.03
N TYR A 31 -7.79 2.67 15.96
CA TYR A 31 -6.93 1.52 15.75
C TYR A 31 -5.91 1.42 16.88
N ALA A 32 -5.48 0.21 17.17
CA ALA A 32 -4.35 -0.04 18.04
C ALA A 32 -3.43 -1.10 17.47
N GLU A 33 -2.15 -0.94 17.75
CA GLU A 33 -1.15 -1.96 17.49
C GLU A 33 -1.56 -3.26 18.19
N SER A 34 -1.68 -4.34 17.41
CA SER A 34 -2.06 -5.66 17.92
C SER A 34 -0.86 -6.61 17.95
N GLN A 35 0.04 -6.51 16.97
CA GLN A 35 1.21 -7.39 16.87
C GLN A 35 2.29 -6.80 15.96
N THR A 36 3.53 -6.84 16.42
CA THR A 36 4.72 -6.63 15.60
C THR A 36 5.31 -7.97 15.18
N ILE A 37 5.68 -8.06 13.91
CA ILE A 37 6.28 -9.22 13.27
C ILE A 37 7.66 -8.85 12.76
N VAL A 38 8.61 -9.75 13.02
CA VAL A 38 9.95 -9.76 12.44
C VAL A 38 10.19 -11.13 11.82
N ALA A 39 11.13 -11.23 10.88
CA ALA A 39 11.62 -12.51 10.40
C ALA A 39 12.41 -13.22 11.52
N ASP A 40 12.14 -14.50 11.77
CA ASP A 40 12.85 -15.32 12.77
C ASP A 40 14.30 -15.62 12.39
N ASP A 41 14.59 -15.52 11.10
CA ASP A 41 15.88 -15.58 10.45
C ASP A 41 16.33 -14.20 9.94
N GLY A 42 15.71 -13.12 10.44
CA GLY A 42 16.05 -11.76 10.01
C GLY A 42 17.49 -11.39 10.36
N GLU A 43 18.23 -11.00 9.34
CA GLU A 43 19.61 -10.55 9.42
C GLU A 43 19.74 -9.09 8.97
N ARG A 44 20.93 -8.54 9.16
CA ARG A 44 21.22 -7.14 8.85
C ARG A 44 20.93 -6.81 7.38
N ALA A 45 20.05 -5.82 7.18
CA ALA A 45 19.70 -5.26 5.89
C ALA A 45 18.91 -6.20 4.96
N ASP A 46 18.16 -7.18 5.49
CA ASP A 46 17.23 -8.01 4.72
C ASP A 46 15.97 -7.24 4.24
N LEU A 47 15.68 -6.12 4.91
CA LEU A 47 14.58 -5.20 4.62
C LEU A 47 13.19 -5.86 4.66
N PHE A 48 12.94 -6.68 5.69
CA PHE A 48 11.62 -7.27 5.96
C PHE A 48 10.58 -6.17 6.17
N GLY A 49 9.42 -6.27 5.51
CA GLY A 49 8.40 -5.21 5.52
C GLY A 49 8.53 -4.21 4.38
N SER A 50 9.50 -4.38 3.47
CA SER A 50 9.63 -3.52 2.27
C SER A 50 8.41 -3.57 1.35
N ALA A 51 7.64 -4.65 1.41
CA ALA A 51 6.34 -4.79 0.75
C ALA A 51 5.40 -5.62 1.62
N VAL A 52 4.13 -5.23 1.67
CA VAL A 52 3.09 -5.96 2.42
C VAL A 52 1.80 -6.08 1.60
N SER A 53 1.08 -7.19 1.78
CA SER A 53 -0.26 -7.39 1.24
C SER A 53 -1.13 -8.15 2.23
N LEU A 54 -2.44 -7.87 2.22
CA LEU A 54 -3.45 -8.57 3.02
C LEU A 54 -4.56 -9.12 2.13
N SER A 55 -5.07 -10.29 2.51
CA SER A 55 -6.30 -10.84 1.95
C SER A 55 -6.99 -11.71 3.00
N GLY A 56 -8.04 -11.17 3.63
CA GLY A 56 -8.79 -11.86 4.69
C GLY A 56 -7.89 -12.22 5.87
N ARG A 57 -7.67 -13.52 6.09
CA ARG A 57 -6.83 -14.03 7.21
C ARG A 57 -5.37 -14.25 6.84
N ARG A 58 -4.92 -13.82 5.65
CA ARG A 58 -3.54 -13.99 5.22
C ARG A 58 -2.82 -12.68 4.98
N ALA A 59 -1.53 -12.67 5.30
CA ALA A 59 -0.63 -11.57 5.08
C ALA A 59 0.65 -12.08 4.40
N LEU A 60 1.19 -11.29 3.50
CA LEU A 60 2.42 -11.57 2.77
C LEU A 60 3.35 -10.39 2.96
N ILE A 61 4.57 -10.66 3.38
CA ILE A 61 5.56 -9.66 3.73
C ILE A 61 6.86 -9.98 3.00
N GLY A 62 7.39 -9.03 2.23
CA GLY A 62 8.64 -9.17 1.51
C GLY A 62 9.87 -8.77 2.33
N ALA A 63 10.97 -9.48 2.13
CA ALA A 63 12.32 -9.18 2.60
C ALA A 63 13.28 -9.33 1.43
N GLY A 64 13.31 -8.31 0.58
CA GLY A 64 13.94 -8.38 -0.73
C GLY A 64 15.46 -8.52 -0.72
N TYR A 65 16.11 -8.33 0.41
CA TYR A 65 17.56 -8.40 0.52
C TYR A 65 18.02 -9.58 1.39
N ASP A 66 17.09 -10.45 1.79
CA ASP A 66 17.41 -11.69 2.48
C ASP A 66 18.39 -12.57 1.67
N ASP A 67 19.37 -13.11 2.37
CA ASP A 67 20.49 -13.88 1.82
C ASP A 67 20.20 -15.40 1.88
N GLU A 68 19.17 -15.87 1.18
CA GLU A 68 18.87 -17.31 1.12
C GLU A 68 19.84 -18.03 0.16
N GLY A 69 20.98 -18.47 0.69
CA GLY A 69 21.99 -19.27 -0.02
C GLY A 69 22.88 -18.48 -0.99
N LYS A 70 22.35 -17.45 -1.66
CA LYS A 70 23.13 -16.44 -2.38
C LYS A 70 22.71 -15.03 -1.91
N LYS A 71 23.62 -14.08 -2.13
CA LYS A 71 23.44 -12.69 -1.71
C LYS A 71 22.20 -12.05 -2.35
N ASN A 72 21.39 -11.37 -1.54
CA ASN A 72 20.21 -10.60 -1.92
C ASN A 72 19.29 -11.35 -2.89
N THR A 73 19.13 -12.65 -2.68
CA THR A 73 18.17 -13.46 -3.45
C THR A 73 16.75 -13.00 -3.16
N GLY A 74 16.51 -12.64 -1.90
CA GLY A 74 15.24 -12.14 -1.40
C GLY A 74 14.28 -13.27 -1.04
N SER A 75 13.38 -12.96 -0.12
CA SER A 75 12.35 -13.86 0.38
C SER A 75 11.02 -13.16 0.58
N ALA A 76 9.95 -13.94 0.67
CA ALA A 76 8.67 -13.47 1.16
C ALA A 76 8.10 -14.41 2.21
N TYR A 77 7.42 -13.86 3.21
CA TYR A 77 6.94 -14.57 4.37
C TYR A 77 5.42 -14.50 4.40
N LEU A 78 4.79 -15.67 4.42
CA LEU A 78 3.36 -15.82 4.46
C LEU A 78 2.91 -16.10 5.89
N PHE A 79 1.92 -15.34 6.34
CA PHE A 79 1.34 -15.42 7.67
C PHE A 79 -0.16 -15.71 7.58
N GLU A 80 -0.66 -16.40 8.60
CA GLU A 80 -2.08 -16.65 8.78
C GLU A 80 -2.54 -16.21 10.17
N ARG A 81 -3.69 -15.53 10.20
CA ARG A 81 -4.34 -15.09 11.43
C ARG A 81 -5.03 -16.28 12.07
N SER A 82 -4.67 -16.57 13.31
CA SER A 82 -5.25 -17.61 14.16
C SER A 82 -6.59 -17.17 14.76
N SER A 83 -7.37 -18.12 15.29
CA SER A 83 -8.71 -17.83 15.85
C SER A 83 -8.68 -16.88 17.07
N ASP A 84 -7.55 -16.82 17.76
CA ASP A 84 -7.27 -15.92 18.89
C ASP A 84 -6.86 -14.51 18.43
N GLY A 85 -6.84 -14.23 17.13
CA GLY A 85 -6.45 -12.95 16.53
C GLY A 85 -4.96 -12.83 16.22
N THR A 86 -4.11 -13.77 16.66
CA THR A 86 -2.65 -13.70 16.47
C THR A 86 -2.23 -14.12 15.08
N TRP A 87 -1.27 -13.40 14.50
CA TRP A 87 -0.65 -13.73 13.22
C TRP A 87 0.55 -14.65 13.43
N ARG A 88 0.63 -15.72 12.64
CA ARG A 88 1.72 -16.70 12.71
C ARG A 88 2.25 -16.98 11.32
N ARG A 89 3.57 -17.02 11.18
CA ARG A 89 4.22 -17.41 9.93
C ARG A 89 3.85 -18.85 9.62
N ILE A 90 3.33 -19.09 8.42
CA ILE A 90 3.04 -20.43 7.91
C ILE A 90 4.08 -20.89 6.88
N ARG A 91 4.73 -19.96 6.18
CA ARG A 91 5.74 -20.30 5.17
C ARG A 91 6.72 -19.16 4.89
N LYS A 92 7.99 -19.50 4.62
CA LYS A 92 8.96 -18.68 3.88
C LYS A 92 8.97 -19.14 2.42
N LEU A 93 8.84 -18.21 1.49
CA LEU A 93 8.72 -18.41 0.05
C LEU A 93 9.96 -17.86 -0.63
N THR A 94 10.54 -18.64 -1.53
CA THR A 94 11.74 -18.30 -2.29
C THR A 94 11.58 -18.77 -3.73
N ALA A 95 12.19 -18.04 -4.66
CA ALA A 95 12.17 -18.40 -6.08
C ALA A 95 12.98 -19.69 -6.32
N SER A 96 12.43 -20.60 -7.13
CA SER A 96 13.06 -21.88 -7.46
C SER A 96 14.39 -21.74 -8.20
N ASP A 97 14.58 -20.61 -8.90
CA ASP A 97 15.77 -20.26 -9.67
C ASP A 97 16.54 -19.05 -9.10
N ALA A 98 16.34 -18.72 -7.82
CA ALA A 98 16.91 -17.54 -7.17
C ALA A 98 18.39 -17.27 -7.52
N GLY A 99 18.63 -16.12 -8.12
CA GLY A 99 19.91 -15.55 -8.51
C GLY A 99 20.43 -14.52 -7.51
N GLU A 100 21.71 -14.18 -7.64
CA GLU A 100 22.33 -13.16 -6.79
C GLU A 100 21.77 -11.77 -7.13
N ASN A 101 21.26 -11.04 -6.14
CA ASN A 101 20.63 -9.73 -6.31
C ASN A 101 19.34 -9.71 -7.14
N ASP A 102 18.64 -10.84 -7.29
CA ASP A 102 17.30 -10.88 -7.92
C ASP A 102 16.26 -10.08 -7.12
N GLN A 103 16.50 -9.95 -5.81
CA GLN A 103 15.70 -9.15 -4.87
C GLN A 103 14.21 -9.55 -4.83
N PHE A 104 13.95 -10.85 -4.81
CA PHE A 104 12.61 -11.41 -4.69
C PHE A 104 11.87 -10.86 -3.46
N GLY A 105 10.69 -10.26 -3.66
CA GLY A 105 9.89 -9.69 -2.59
C GLY A 105 10.27 -8.25 -2.22
N TYR A 106 11.22 -7.62 -2.89
CA TYR A 106 11.49 -6.19 -2.68
C TYR A 106 10.42 -5.32 -3.33
N GLY A 107 9.71 -4.53 -2.51
CA GLY A 107 8.75 -3.51 -2.97
C GLY A 107 7.50 -4.03 -3.70
N SER A 108 7.37 -5.33 -3.96
CA SER A 108 6.33 -5.90 -4.84
C SER A 108 5.82 -7.26 -4.38
N VAL A 109 4.73 -7.25 -3.61
CA VAL A 109 3.98 -8.47 -3.23
C VAL A 109 2.47 -8.23 -3.36
N SER A 110 1.71 -9.25 -3.71
CA SER A 110 0.25 -9.17 -3.79
C SER A 110 -0.41 -10.50 -3.37
N LEU A 111 -1.47 -10.41 -2.57
CA LEU A 111 -2.30 -11.53 -2.14
C LEU A 111 -3.73 -11.41 -2.64
N SER A 112 -4.28 -12.50 -3.13
CA SER A 112 -5.72 -12.64 -3.38
C SER A 112 -6.18 -14.06 -3.06
N GLY A 113 -6.84 -14.24 -1.92
CA GLY A 113 -7.23 -15.56 -1.43
C GLY A 113 -6.03 -16.49 -1.26
N ASP A 114 -6.03 -17.59 -2.02
CA ASP A 114 -5.01 -18.65 -2.03
C ASP A 114 -3.87 -18.39 -3.03
N ARG A 115 -3.70 -17.15 -3.48
CA ARG A 115 -2.65 -16.75 -4.43
C ARG A 115 -1.73 -15.72 -3.84
N ALA A 116 -0.43 -16.03 -3.84
CA ALA A 116 0.65 -15.12 -3.46
C ALA A 116 1.53 -14.85 -4.68
N LEU A 117 1.55 -13.60 -5.12
CA LEU A 117 2.35 -13.14 -6.24
C LEU A 117 3.48 -12.26 -5.71
N ILE A 118 4.71 -12.58 -6.10
CA ILE A 118 5.92 -11.89 -5.64
C ILE A 118 6.75 -11.46 -6.84
N GLY A 119 7.17 -10.20 -6.88
CA GLY A 119 8.06 -9.68 -7.91
C GLY A 119 9.54 -9.88 -7.58
N ALA A 120 10.35 -10.01 -8.63
CA ALA A 120 11.82 -10.04 -8.58
C ALA A 120 12.34 -9.24 -9.78
N ALA A 121 12.23 -7.91 -9.69
CA ALA A 121 12.48 -6.99 -10.81
C ALA A 121 13.93 -7.02 -11.34
N ASN A 122 14.87 -7.51 -10.53
CA ASN A 122 16.28 -7.55 -10.87
C ASN A 122 16.76 -8.93 -11.34
N ALA A 123 15.86 -9.92 -11.39
CA ALA A 123 16.15 -11.23 -11.94
C ALA A 123 16.59 -11.15 -13.41
N ASP A 124 17.44 -12.09 -13.83
CA ASP A 124 17.82 -12.30 -15.23
C ASP A 124 18.33 -11.02 -15.93
N GLU A 125 19.39 -10.39 -15.37
CA GLU A 125 19.97 -9.13 -15.88
C GLU A 125 18.96 -7.97 -15.89
N GLU A 126 18.15 -7.87 -14.83
CA GLU A 126 17.08 -6.87 -14.69
C GLU A 126 16.00 -6.95 -15.79
N ALA A 127 15.94 -8.03 -16.58
CA ALA A 127 14.76 -8.32 -17.40
C ALA A 127 13.53 -8.50 -16.49
N GLY A 128 13.75 -9.15 -15.35
CA GLY A 128 12.81 -9.25 -14.24
C GLY A 128 11.83 -10.42 -14.36
N ALA A 129 11.31 -10.84 -13.21
CA ALA A 129 10.37 -11.95 -13.09
C ALA A 129 9.30 -11.68 -12.03
N ALA A 130 8.22 -12.48 -12.04
CA ALA A 130 7.31 -12.60 -10.92
C ALA A 130 6.94 -14.07 -10.71
N TYR A 131 6.62 -14.45 -9.48
CA TYR A 131 6.40 -15.84 -9.11
C TYR A 131 5.09 -15.99 -8.36
N LEU A 132 4.29 -16.98 -8.78
CA LEU A 132 3.03 -17.32 -8.14
C LEU A 132 3.20 -18.55 -7.25
N PHE A 133 2.75 -18.42 -6.01
CA PHE A 133 2.63 -19.49 -5.06
C PHE A 133 1.14 -19.76 -4.78
N GLU A 134 0.79 -21.04 -4.74
CA GLU A 134 -0.54 -21.54 -4.35
C GLU A 134 -0.34 -22.72 -3.38
N PRO A 135 -1.28 -22.97 -2.44
CA PRO A 135 -1.26 -24.18 -1.62
C PRO A 135 -1.66 -25.40 -2.46
N GLY A 136 -0.90 -26.48 -2.35
CA GLY A 136 -1.26 -27.79 -2.90
C GLY A 136 -2.40 -28.46 -2.11
N GLU A 137 -2.77 -29.68 -2.50
CA GLU A 137 -3.84 -30.45 -1.83
C GLU A 137 -3.56 -30.72 -0.34
N ASN A 138 -2.28 -30.79 0.04
CA ASN A 138 -1.83 -30.95 1.42
C ASN A 138 -1.76 -29.63 2.21
N GLY A 139 -2.09 -28.50 1.58
CA GLY A 139 -1.99 -27.15 2.15
C GLY A 139 -0.59 -26.54 2.11
N GLU A 140 0.41 -27.23 1.55
CA GLU A 140 1.76 -26.69 1.42
C GLU A 140 1.83 -25.69 0.26
N TRP A 141 2.36 -24.51 0.53
CA TRP A 141 2.57 -23.49 -0.49
C TRP A 141 3.80 -23.82 -1.32
N THR A 142 3.61 -23.89 -2.63
CA THR A 142 4.66 -24.16 -3.63
C THR A 142 4.60 -23.14 -4.75
N GLU A 143 5.74 -22.86 -5.37
CA GLU A 143 5.79 -22.11 -6.62
C GLU A 143 5.07 -22.92 -7.70
N VAL A 144 4.04 -22.33 -8.31
CA VAL A 144 3.25 -22.95 -9.38
C VAL A 144 3.52 -22.33 -10.75
N HIS A 145 4.13 -21.14 -10.78
CA HIS A 145 4.44 -20.44 -12.02
C HIS A 145 5.52 -19.37 -11.83
N LYS A 146 6.43 -19.25 -12.79
CA LYS A 146 7.29 -18.07 -13.02
C LYS A 146 6.78 -17.32 -14.24
N PHE A 147 6.56 -16.02 -14.10
CA PHE A 147 6.16 -15.10 -15.17
C PHE A 147 7.36 -14.33 -15.68
N THR A 148 7.44 -14.20 -17.00
CA THR A 148 8.33 -13.29 -17.71
C THR A 148 7.55 -12.61 -18.81
N ALA A 149 7.99 -11.43 -19.25
CA ALA A 149 7.42 -10.77 -20.42
C ALA A 149 7.81 -11.52 -21.71
N GLY A 150 6.86 -11.73 -22.63
CA GLY A 150 7.12 -12.35 -23.92
C GLY A 150 8.07 -11.55 -24.83
N ASP A 151 8.19 -10.25 -24.60
CA ASP A 151 9.15 -9.34 -25.24
C ASP A 151 10.16 -8.74 -24.23
N GLY A 152 10.40 -9.43 -23.11
CA GLY A 152 11.30 -8.96 -22.07
C GLY A 152 12.75 -8.87 -22.52
N GLU A 153 13.39 -7.74 -22.25
CA GLU A 153 14.80 -7.48 -22.51
C GLU A 153 15.52 -7.10 -21.20
N PRO A 154 16.85 -7.27 -21.10
CA PRO A 154 17.63 -6.83 -19.94
C PRO A 154 17.36 -5.37 -19.57
N GLY A 155 17.13 -5.10 -18.28
CA GLY A 155 16.84 -3.77 -17.76
C GLY A 155 15.37 -3.32 -17.86
N ASP A 156 14.43 -4.16 -18.33
CA ASP A 156 13.01 -3.82 -18.40
C ASP A 156 12.32 -3.73 -17.02
N SER A 157 12.89 -4.40 -16.02
CA SER A 157 12.42 -4.48 -14.63
C SER A 157 11.01 -5.05 -14.49
N PHE A 158 10.69 -6.11 -15.25
CA PHE A 158 9.42 -6.83 -15.08
C PHE A 158 9.29 -7.39 -13.66
N GLY A 159 8.14 -7.19 -13.02
CA GLY A 159 7.95 -7.56 -11.62
C GLY A 159 8.25 -6.43 -10.64
N ALA A 160 8.59 -5.23 -11.11
CA ALA A 160 8.77 -4.05 -10.25
C ALA A 160 7.49 -3.67 -9.47
N SER A 161 6.32 -4.02 -10.00
CA SER A 161 5.05 -3.93 -9.31
C SER A 161 4.15 -5.08 -9.74
N VAL A 162 3.35 -5.62 -8.81
CA VAL A 162 2.54 -6.82 -9.05
C VAL A 162 1.16 -6.68 -8.41
N ALA A 163 0.12 -7.17 -9.09
CA ALA A 163 -1.23 -7.27 -8.54
C ALA A 163 -1.92 -8.56 -9.01
N VAL A 164 -2.57 -9.26 -8.09
CA VAL A 164 -3.41 -10.43 -8.39
C VAL A 164 -4.86 -10.19 -7.95
N SER A 165 -5.81 -10.56 -8.81
CA SER A 165 -7.25 -10.46 -8.52
C SER A 165 -7.99 -11.61 -9.19
N GLY A 166 -8.33 -12.65 -8.41
CA GLY A 166 -8.90 -13.88 -8.97
C GLY A 166 -7.99 -14.47 -10.05
N GLU A 167 -8.55 -14.75 -11.23
CA GLU A 167 -7.87 -15.35 -12.40
C GLU A 167 -7.01 -14.40 -13.24
N TRP A 168 -6.73 -13.20 -12.72
CA TRP A 168 -5.98 -12.18 -13.42
C TRP A 168 -4.78 -11.71 -12.61
N ILE A 169 -3.68 -11.51 -13.32
CA ILE A 169 -2.41 -11.00 -12.81
C ILE A 169 -1.98 -9.83 -13.69
N LEU A 170 -1.53 -8.75 -13.06
CA LEU A 170 -0.97 -7.59 -13.71
C LEU A 170 0.42 -7.32 -13.15
N ILE A 171 1.42 -7.22 -14.03
CA ILE A 171 2.83 -7.06 -13.65
C ILE A 171 3.43 -5.86 -14.40
N GLY A 172 4.00 -4.92 -13.65
CA GLY A 172 4.66 -3.74 -14.20
C GLY A 172 6.10 -4.03 -14.65
N ALA A 173 6.52 -3.36 -15.73
CA ALA A 173 7.88 -3.30 -16.24
C ALA A 173 8.20 -1.84 -16.58
N ASN A 174 8.44 -1.04 -15.55
CA ASN A 174 8.49 0.43 -15.63
C ASN A 174 9.70 0.97 -16.40
N ASN A 175 10.71 0.14 -16.65
CA ASN A 175 11.88 0.52 -17.43
C ASN A 175 11.82 0.06 -18.89
N ASN A 176 10.76 -0.68 -19.28
CA ASN A 176 10.57 -1.18 -20.64
C ASN A 176 10.70 -0.06 -21.69
N LYS A 177 11.41 -0.37 -22.78
CA LYS A 177 11.59 0.50 -23.97
C LYS A 177 11.94 1.95 -23.60
N ALA A 178 13.19 2.18 -23.20
CA ALA A 178 13.70 3.49 -22.80
C ALA A 178 12.82 4.17 -21.74
N LYS A 179 12.31 3.38 -20.78
CA LYS A 179 11.48 3.85 -19.67
C LYS A 179 10.16 4.49 -20.09
N THR A 180 9.66 4.17 -21.29
CA THR A 180 8.24 4.39 -21.60
C THR A 180 7.37 3.59 -20.63
N GLY A 181 7.82 2.37 -20.32
CA GLY A 181 7.19 1.49 -19.36
C GLY A 181 6.04 0.70 -19.97
N ALA A 182 5.73 -0.44 -19.34
CA ALA A 182 4.64 -1.32 -19.75
C ALA A 182 4.05 -2.02 -18.52
N ALA A 183 2.86 -2.58 -18.68
CA ALA A 183 2.32 -3.58 -17.76
C ALA A 183 1.79 -4.77 -18.54
N TYR A 184 1.98 -5.97 -18.03
CA TYR A 184 1.65 -7.22 -18.71
C TYR A 184 0.56 -7.93 -17.94
N LEU A 185 -0.45 -8.36 -18.69
CA LEU A 185 -1.61 -9.01 -18.15
C LEU A 185 -1.55 -10.51 -18.44
N PHE A 186 -1.68 -11.29 -17.38
CA PHE A 186 -1.75 -12.74 -17.43
C PHE A 186 -3.13 -13.21 -16.99
N ALA A 187 -3.61 -14.26 -17.63
CA ALA A 187 -4.87 -14.90 -17.29
C ALA A 187 -4.68 -16.40 -17.12
N ARG A 188 -5.39 -16.98 -16.14
CA ARG A 188 -5.49 -18.42 -16.01
C ARG A 188 -6.56 -18.95 -16.96
N ASN A 189 -6.19 -19.87 -17.84
CA ASN A 189 -7.14 -20.53 -18.73
C ASN A 189 -7.94 -21.61 -17.97
N HIS A 190 -8.93 -22.21 -18.65
CA HIS A 190 -9.80 -23.24 -18.06
C HIS A 190 -9.10 -24.58 -17.77
N HIS A 191 -7.87 -24.76 -18.27
CA HIS A 191 -7.00 -25.89 -17.95
C HIS A 191 -6.08 -25.60 -16.74
N GLY A 192 -6.18 -24.40 -16.16
CA GLY A 192 -5.38 -23.99 -15.02
C GLY A 192 -4.00 -23.41 -15.38
N GLU A 193 -3.71 -23.21 -16.66
CA GLU A 193 -2.44 -22.66 -17.15
C GLU A 193 -2.50 -21.14 -17.21
N TRP A 194 -1.44 -20.48 -16.79
CA TRP A 194 -1.30 -19.04 -16.93
C TRP A 194 -0.64 -18.68 -18.26
N THR A 195 -1.17 -17.65 -18.93
CA THR A 195 -0.63 -17.15 -20.20
C THR A 195 -0.65 -15.64 -20.22
N GLU A 196 0.36 -15.03 -20.85
CA GLU A 196 0.34 -13.60 -21.18
C GLU A 196 -0.76 -13.38 -22.23
N VAL A 197 -1.74 -12.54 -21.91
CA VAL A 197 -2.86 -12.26 -22.82
C VAL A 197 -2.75 -10.88 -23.46
N GLN A 198 -2.06 -9.94 -22.82
CA GLN A 198 -1.95 -8.58 -23.32
C GLN A 198 -0.80 -7.81 -22.66
N LYS A 199 -0.07 -7.05 -23.48
CA LYS A 199 0.80 -5.95 -23.03
C LYS A 199 0.01 -4.64 -23.07
N LEU A 200 0.00 -3.92 -21.95
CA LEU A 200 -0.65 -2.62 -21.77
C LEU A 200 0.40 -1.51 -21.81
N THR A 201 0.10 -0.44 -22.54
CA THR A 201 0.91 0.77 -22.67
C THR A 201 -0.01 1.97 -22.66
N ALA A 202 0.42 3.10 -22.09
CA ALA A 202 -0.30 4.36 -22.23
C ALA A 202 -0.40 4.79 -23.69
N ALA A 203 -1.56 5.28 -24.12
CA ALA A 203 -1.80 5.72 -25.48
C ALA A 203 -0.91 6.91 -25.90
N ASP A 204 -0.48 7.72 -24.95
CA ASP A 204 0.38 8.88 -25.13
C ASP A 204 1.81 8.69 -24.58
N ALA A 205 2.22 7.44 -24.34
CA ALA A 205 3.51 7.09 -23.74
C ALA A 205 4.72 7.78 -24.40
N ARG A 206 5.63 8.29 -23.56
CA ARG A 206 6.90 8.90 -23.92
C ARG A 206 8.04 8.29 -23.10
N GLY A 207 9.25 8.38 -23.64
CA GLY A 207 10.43 7.85 -22.96
C GLY A 207 10.68 8.60 -21.65
N GLY A 208 10.71 7.87 -20.54
CA GLY A 208 10.94 8.43 -19.21
C GLY A 208 9.70 8.44 -18.31
N ASP A 209 8.49 8.25 -18.85
CA ASP A 209 7.23 8.37 -18.10
C ASP A 209 7.07 7.28 -17.01
N GLN A 210 7.77 6.15 -17.18
CA GLN A 210 7.76 4.99 -16.28
C GLN A 210 6.38 4.39 -16.02
N PHE A 211 5.59 4.18 -17.07
CA PHE A 211 4.32 3.45 -16.97
C PHE A 211 4.53 2.04 -16.39
N GLY A 212 3.69 1.62 -15.44
CA GLY A 212 3.88 0.35 -14.73
C GLY A 212 4.73 0.48 -13.47
N TRP A 213 5.06 1.71 -13.06
CA TRP A 213 5.73 2.00 -11.78
C TRP A 213 4.95 1.43 -10.59
N SER A 214 3.63 1.60 -10.61
CA SER A 214 2.71 1.02 -9.63
C SER A 214 1.50 0.43 -10.36
N VAL A 215 0.97 -0.69 -9.89
CA VAL A 215 -0.18 -1.37 -10.49
C VAL A 215 -1.18 -1.80 -9.42
N ALA A 216 -2.46 -1.72 -9.76
CA ALA A 216 -3.56 -2.26 -8.96
C ALA A 216 -4.59 -2.92 -9.87
N LEU A 217 -5.22 -3.99 -9.37
CA LEU A 217 -6.17 -4.80 -10.14
C LEU A 217 -7.39 -5.13 -9.28
N SER A 218 -8.59 -4.91 -9.81
CA SER A 218 -9.85 -5.23 -9.13
C SER A 218 -10.88 -5.71 -10.15
N GLY A 219 -11.06 -7.03 -10.23
CA GLY A 219 -11.95 -7.67 -11.19
C GLY A 219 -11.52 -7.36 -12.63
N ASN A 220 -12.37 -6.64 -13.37
CA ASN A 220 -12.16 -6.29 -14.78
C ASN A 220 -11.51 -4.90 -14.98
N ARG A 221 -10.85 -4.37 -13.96
CA ARG A 221 -10.28 -3.02 -13.97
C ARG A 221 -8.87 -3.01 -13.43
N ALA A 222 -8.02 -2.21 -14.06
CA ALA A 222 -6.63 -2.04 -13.73
C ALA A 222 -6.33 -0.55 -13.67
N LEU A 223 -5.47 -0.17 -12.72
CA LEU A 223 -4.98 1.18 -12.53
C LEU A 223 -3.46 1.12 -12.53
N ILE A 224 -2.83 1.90 -13.40
CA ILE A 224 -1.39 1.82 -13.64
C ILE A 224 -0.78 3.21 -13.53
N GLY A 225 0.18 3.37 -12.62
CA GLY A 225 0.89 4.63 -12.39
C GLY A 225 2.03 4.88 -13.37
N SER A 226 2.24 6.15 -13.69
CA SER A 226 3.31 6.67 -14.54
C SER A 226 3.84 7.97 -13.93
N ARG A 227 4.67 7.83 -12.89
CA ARG A 227 5.03 8.93 -11.98
C ARG A 227 5.79 10.11 -12.62
N PHE A 228 6.33 9.92 -13.82
CA PHE A 228 7.10 10.94 -14.53
C PHE A 228 6.46 11.39 -15.83
N ASP A 229 5.20 11.02 -16.08
CA ASP A 229 4.46 11.56 -17.21
C ASP A 229 4.27 13.09 -17.08
N ASP A 230 4.21 13.75 -18.23
CA ASP A 230 4.19 15.21 -18.36
C ASP A 230 2.79 15.72 -18.76
N VAL A 231 1.97 16.11 -17.77
CA VAL A 231 0.64 16.71 -17.99
C VAL A 231 0.74 18.23 -17.92
N GLY A 232 1.12 18.86 -19.03
CA GLY A 232 1.27 20.31 -19.16
C GLY A 232 2.50 20.89 -18.45
N LYS A 233 2.98 20.26 -17.37
CA LYS A 233 4.24 20.55 -16.67
C LYS A 233 5.06 19.26 -16.56
N SER A 234 6.36 19.42 -16.32
CA SER A 234 7.30 18.30 -16.24
C SER A 234 7.10 17.45 -14.98
N ASN A 235 7.08 16.12 -15.12
CA ASN A 235 6.98 15.14 -14.04
C ASN A 235 5.80 15.37 -13.09
N THR A 236 4.67 15.88 -13.60
CA THR A 236 3.44 15.95 -12.79
C THR A 236 2.97 14.55 -12.41
N GLY A 237 3.23 13.58 -13.29
CA GLY A 237 2.79 12.21 -13.17
C GLY A 237 1.32 12.02 -13.59
N SER A 238 0.97 10.76 -13.85
CA SER A 238 -0.37 10.32 -14.24
C SER A 238 -0.66 8.90 -13.75
N ALA A 239 -1.92 8.51 -13.76
CA ALA A 239 -2.31 7.11 -13.68
C ALA A 239 -3.40 6.77 -14.70
N TYR A 240 -3.35 5.56 -15.26
CA TYR A 240 -4.18 5.15 -16.40
C TYR A 240 -5.11 4.02 -16.00
N LEU A 241 -6.39 4.17 -16.35
CA LEU A 241 -7.44 3.19 -16.12
C LEU A 241 -7.61 2.32 -17.36
N PHE A 242 -7.48 1.01 -17.16
CA PHE A 242 -7.82 0.02 -18.15
C PHE A 242 -9.04 -0.77 -17.70
N GLU A 243 -10.00 -0.96 -18.59
CA GLU A 243 -11.16 -1.83 -18.35
C GLU A 243 -11.20 -2.94 -19.40
N ARG A 244 -11.57 -4.14 -18.96
CA ARG A 244 -11.82 -5.27 -19.85
C ARG A 244 -13.20 -5.13 -20.49
N GLU A 245 -13.22 -5.03 -21.81
CA GLU A 245 -14.45 -4.92 -22.59
C GLU A 245 -15.11 -6.30 -22.82
N GLY A 246 -16.31 -6.30 -23.44
CA GLY A 246 -17.08 -7.51 -23.69
C GLY A 246 -16.44 -8.51 -24.65
N ASP A 247 -15.47 -8.07 -25.45
CA ASP A 247 -14.63 -8.91 -26.32
C ASP A 247 -13.45 -9.55 -25.56
N GLY A 248 -13.27 -9.21 -24.27
CA GLY A 248 -12.19 -9.70 -23.43
C GLY A 248 -10.89 -8.89 -23.52
N VAL A 249 -10.84 -7.84 -24.35
CA VAL A 249 -9.67 -6.98 -24.53
C VAL A 249 -9.67 -5.89 -23.47
N TRP A 250 -8.49 -5.58 -22.93
CA TRP A 250 -8.31 -4.49 -22.00
C TRP A 250 -8.00 -3.21 -22.76
N ARG A 251 -8.76 -2.14 -22.51
CA ARG A 251 -8.55 -0.84 -23.17
C ARG A 251 -8.35 0.24 -22.15
N GLU A 252 -7.45 1.16 -22.48
CA GLU A 252 -7.34 2.42 -21.75
C GLU A 252 -8.66 3.17 -21.89
N THR A 253 -9.31 3.45 -20.78
CA THR A 253 -10.61 4.14 -20.74
C THR A 253 -10.47 5.58 -20.26
N GLN A 254 -9.46 5.86 -19.43
CA GLN A 254 -9.25 7.17 -18.86
C GLN A 254 -7.81 7.36 -18.37
N LYS A 255 -7.28 8.56 -18.54
CA LYS A 255 -6.08 9.07 -17.87
C LYS A 255 -6.50 9.94 -16.69
N LEU A 256 -5.93 9.68 -15.51
CA LEU A 256 -6.12 10.42 -14.27
C LEU A 256 -4.90 11.28 -13.99
N SER A 257 -5.15 12.52 -13.57
CA SER A 257 -4.14 13.50 -13.15
C SER A 257 -4.73 14.36 -12.04
N ALA A 258 -3.93 14.77 -11.06
CA ALA A 258 -4.38 15.74 -10.06
C ALA A 258 -4.81 17.05 -10.73
N SER A 259 -5.95 17.60 -10.29
CA SER A 259 -6.51 18.84 -10.86
C SER A 259 -5.66 20.09 -10.60
N ASP A 260 -4.81 20.03 -9.57
CA ASP A 260 -3.87 21.04 -9.13
C ASP A 260 -2.40 20.68 -9.40
N ALA A 261 -2.15 19.72 -10.29
CA ALA A 261 -0.81 19.19 -10.54
C ALA A 261 0.24 20.27 -10.85
N GLU A 262 1.33 20.22 -10.08
CA GLU A 262 2.53 21.03 -10.19
C GLU A 262 3.74 20.17 -10.62
N ARG A 263 4.83 20.88 -10.94
CA ARG A 263 6.06 20.24 -11.42
C ARG A 263 6.60 19.32 -10.34
N SER A 264 6.84 18.05 -10.71
CA SER A 264 7.46 17.04 -9.87
C SER A 264 6.63 16.58 -8.66
N ASP A 265 5.30 16.72 -8.70
CA ASP A 265 4.41 16.18 -7.65
C ASP A 265 4.39 14.64 -7.62
N LEU A 266 4.77 14.01 -8.75
CA LEU A 266 4.90 12.56 -8.94
C LEU A 266 3.59 11.78 -8.77
N PHE A 267 2.49 12.30 -9.29
CA PHE A 267 1.21 11.60 -9.30
C PHE A 267 1.31 10.22 -10.00
N GLY A 268 0.74 9.18 -9.41
CA GLY A 268 0.91 7.80 -9.89
C GLY A 268 2.11 7.08 -9.26
N TRP A 269 2.74 7.68 -8.24
CA TRP A 269 3.77 7.02 -7.44
C TRP A 269 3.27 5.72 -6.80
N SER A 270 2.06 5.75 -6.26
CA SER A 270 1.38 4.59 -5.67
C SER A 270 -0.07 4.59 -6.11
N VAL A 271 -0.65 3.40 -6.27
CA VAL A 271 -2.04 3.24 -6.70
C VAL A 271 -2.72 2.11 -5.93
N ALA A 272 -4.01 2.28 -5.65
CA ALA A 272 -4.87 1.22 -5.11
C ALA A 272 -6.25 1.29 -5.77
N LEU A 273 -6.88 0.13 -5.94
CA LEU A 273 -8.17 0.00 -6.61
C LEU A 273 -9.04 -1.00 -5.83
N SER A 274 -10.24 -0.58 -5.44
CA SER A 274 -11.20 -1.45 -4.76
C SER A 274 -12.62 -1.03 -5.12
N GLY A 275 -13.40 -1.96 -5.69
CA GLY A 275 -14.74 -1.66 -6.16
C GLY A 275 -14.74 -0.46 -7.10
N ASP A 276 -15.58 0.53 -6.80
CA ASP A 276 -15.72 1.77 -7.59
C ASP A 276 -14.82 2.90 -7.10
N PHE A 277 -13.78 2.61 -6.33
CA PHE A 277 -12.86 3.60 -5.77
C PHE A 277 -11.41 3.33 -6.19
N ALA A 278 -10.68 4.40 -6.43
CA ALA A 278 -9.27 4.41 -6.74
C ALA A 278 -8.54 5.44 -5.89
N LEU A 279 -7.33 5.11 -5.43
CA LEU A 279 -6.40 6.04 -4.81
C LEU A 279 -5.17 6.20 -5.70
N VAL A 280 -4.68 7.42 -5.81
CA VAL A 280 -3.42 7.72 -6.49
C VAL A 280 -2.60 8.68 -5.65
N GLY A 281 -1.38 8.28 -5.29
CA GLY A 281 -0.45 9.08 -4.52
C GLY A 281 0.39 10.02 -5.40
N ALA A 282 0.63 11.22 -4.87
CA ALA A 282 1.55 12.23 -5.37
C ALA A 282 2.48 12.62 -4.22
N THR A 283 3.60 11.90 -4.09
CA THR A 283 4.48 11.94 -2.91
C THR A 283 5.19 13.27 -2.69
N ARG A 284 5.24 14.13 -3.69
CA ARG A 284 5.97 15.41 -3.64
C ARG A 284 5.08 16.62 -3.83
N ASP A 285 3.78 16.40 -3.76
CA ASP A 285 2.80 17.46 -3.84
C ASP A 285 2.87 18.38 -2.59
N ASP A 286 2.60 19.67 -2.80
CA ASP A 286 2.67 20.72 -1.80
C ASP A 286 1.29 20.97 -1.17
N VAL A 287 1.22 21.09 0.17
CA VAL A 287 -0.02 21.38 0.90
C VAL A 287 0.11 22.73 1.60
N GLY A 288 -0.53 23.74 1.02
CA GLY A 288 -0.41 25.12 1.49
C GLY A 288 1.03 25.61 1.34
N ASP A 289 1.67 26.01 2.45
CA ASP A 289 3.06 26.45 2.47
C ASP A 289 4.07 25.30 2.74
N GLN A 290 3.57 24.08 3.00
CA GLN A 290 4.41 22.90 3.25
C GLN A 290 4.79 22.24 1.93
N ARG A 291 6.10 22.17 1.67
CA ARG A 291 6.63 21.61 0.43
C ARG A 291 6.88 20.12 0.53
N ASP A 292 6.67 19.40 -0.57
CA ASP A 292 6.96 17.98 -0.71
C ASP A 292 6.34 17.11 0.41
N CYS A 293 5.24 17.56 1.03
CA CYS A 293 4.59 16.82 2.11
C CYS A 293 3.77 15.65 1.57
N GLY A 294 3.36 15.72 0.30
CA GLY A 294 2.63 14.70 -0.43
C GLY A 294 1.11 14.75 -0.23
N SER A 295 0.38 14.17 -1.18
CA SER A 295 -1.08 14.03 -1.13
C SER A 295 -1.54 12.74 -1.82
N VAL A 296 -2.82 12.40 -1.62
CA VAL A 296 -3.48 11.30 -2.33
C VAL A 296 -4.81 11.78 -2.90
N SER A 297 -5.02 11.58 -4.20
CA SER A 297 -6.33 11.84 -4.81
C SER A 297 -7.19 10.58 -4.80
N LEU A 298 -8.42 10.70 -4.31
CA LEU A 298 -9.42 9.65 -4.30
C LEU A 298 -10.41 9.86 -5.44
N TYR A 299 -10.54 8.87 -6.31
CA TYR A 299 -11.47 8.87 -7.43
C TYR A 299 -12.60 7.89 -7.18
N ARG A 300 -13.77 8.21 -7.74
CA ARG A 300 -14.93 7.31 -7.75
C ARG A 300 -15.45 7.13 -9.16
N ARG A 301 -15.75 5.88 -9.52
CA ARG A 301 -16.44 5.54 -10.76
C ARG A 301 -17.90 5.93 -10.68
N THR A 302 -18.35 6.68 -11.67
CA THR A 302 -19.75 7.05 -11.87
C THR A 302 -20.53 5.90 -12.50
N ASN A 303 -21.86 5.97 -12.46
CA ASN A 303 -22.72 4.97 -13.11
C ASN A 303 -22.52 4.91 -14.64
N SER A 304 -22.03 5.99 -15.25
CA SER A 304 -21.67 6.04 -16.67
C SER A 304 -20.26 5.47 -16.97
N GLY A 305 -19.56 5.00 -15.95
CA GLY A 305 -18.22 4.40 -16.08
C GLY A 305 -17.05 5.38 -16.10
N GLN A 306 -17.30 6.68 -15.92
CA GLN A 306 -16.24 7.69 -15.81
C GLN A 306 -15.73 7.79 -14.38
N TRP A 307 -14.44 7.99 -14.20
CA TRP A 307 -13.81 8.23 -12.91
C TRP A 307 -13.70 9.72 -12.63
N THR A 308 -14.17 10.15 -11.48
CA THR A 308 -14.14 11.55 -11.06
C THR A 308 -13.43 11.67 -9.72
N GLU A 309 -12.55 12.66 -9.60
CA GLU A 309 -11.92 13.01 -8.33
C GLU A 309 -13.01 13.40 -7.33
N VAL A 310 -12.99 12.78 -6.15
CA VAL A 310 -13.94 13.03 -5.05
C VAL A 310 -13.31 13.94 -4.01
N VAL A 311 -12.06 13.65 -3.65
CA VAL A 311 -11.35 14.38 -2.59
C VAL A 311 -9.84 14.17 -2.72
N ARG A 312 -9.08 15.24 -2.45
CA ARG A 312 -7.65 15.20 -2.15
C ARG A 312 -7.46 14.99 -0.65
N LEU A 313 -6.82 13.88 -0.29
CA LEU A 313 -6.48 13.51 1.09
C LEU A 313 -5.07 14.00 1.42
N THR A 314 -4.93 14.60 2.60
CA THR A 314 -3.66 15.08 3.15
C THR A 314 -3.54 14.64 4.61
N ALA A 315 -2.31 14.52 5.12
CA ALA A 315 -2.10 14.32 6.55
C ALA A 315 -2.62 15.52 7.35
N SER A 316 -3.23 15.27 8.51
CA SER A 316 -3.70 16.31 9.44
C SER A 316 -2.61 17.24 9.97
N ASP A 317 -1.38 16.77 9.91
CA ASP A 317 -0.15 17.33 10.46
C ASP A 317 0.96 17.24 9.41
N ALA A 318 0.59 17.44 8.14
CA ALA A 318 1.52 17.49 7.02
C ALA A 318 2.70 18.44 7.31
N ASP A 319 3.90 17.92 7.12
CA ASP A 319 5.16 18.66 7.28
C ASP A 319 6.06 18.47 6.06
N PHE A 320 7.07 19.33 5.97
CA PHE A 320 8.04 19.35 4.89
C PHE A 320 8.69 17.97 4.66
N ASN A 321 8.65 17.48 3.41
CA ASN A 321 9.18 16.17 3.02
C ASN A 321 8.57 14.96 3.75
N ASP A 322 7.32 15.01 4.20
CA ASP A 322 6.68 13.83 4.82
C ASP A 322 6.46 12.65 3.85
N SER A 323 6.48 12.90 2.54
CA SER A 323 6.22 11.90 1.49
C SER A 323 4.89 11.16 1.69
N PHE A 324 3.83 11.84 2.13
CA PHE A 324 2.50 11.27 2.23
C PHE A 324 2.01 10.79 0.85
N GLY A 325 1.45 9.58 0.80
CA GLY A 325 1.10 8.93 -0.48
C GLY A 325 2.22 8.05 -1.04
N ASN A 326 3.29 7.80 -0.28
CA ASN A 326 4.36 6.88 -0.69
C ASN A 326 3.84 5.46 -0.91
N SER A 327 2.91 5.02 -0.07
CA SER A 327 2.18 3.78 -0.20
C SER A 327 0.69 4.04 0.07
N VAL A 328 -0.18 3.33 -0.64
CA VAL A 328 -1.64 3.44 -0.47
C VAL A 328 -2.27 2.06 -0.49
N ALA A 329 -3.29 1.87 0.35
CA ALA A 329 -4.14 0.69 0.33
C ALA A 329 -5.60 1.10 0.53
N LEU A 330 -6.51 0.34 -0.08
CA LEU A 330 -7.93 0.70 -0.15
C LEU A 330 -8.82 -0.53 0.01
N SER A 331 -9.79 -0.43 0.90
CA SER A 331 -11.00 -1.25 0.94
C SER A 331 -12.23 -0.41 0.58
N ASP A 332 -13.43 -1.00 0.61
CA ASP A 332 -14.67 -0.31 0.26
C ASP A 332 -14.95 0.95 1.13
N SER A 333 -14.44 0.97 2.36
CA SER A 333 -14.71 2.06 3.32
C SER A 333 -13.48 2.58 4.06
N VAL A 334 -12.30 1.98 3.87
CA VAL A 334 -11.06 2.36 4.55
C VAL A 334 -9.95 2.61 3.53
N ALA A 335 -9.28 3.74 3.67
CA ALA A 335 -8.07 4.07 2.93
C ALA A 335 -6.92 4.23 3.92
N VAL A 336 -5.79 3.61 3.64
CA VAL A 336 -4.56 3.72 4.43
C VAL A 336 -3.49 4.35 3.56
N VAL A 337 -2.81 5.36 4.09
CA VAL A 337 -1.77 6.10 3.37
C VAL A 337 -0.52 6.19 4.20
N GLY A 338 0.62 5.77 3.65
CA GLY A 338 1.94 5.90 4.26
C GLY A 338 2.58 7.26 4.01
N ALA A 339 3.32 7.75 5.00
CA ALA A 339 4.18 8.93 4.96
C ALA A 339 5.55 8.52 5.52
N VAL A 340 6.36 7.92 4.67
CA VAL A 340 7.57 7.19 5.08
C VAL A 340 8.68 8.10 5.62
N ASP A 341 8.73 9.35 5.17
CA ASP A 341 9.77 10.30 5.56
C ASP A 341 9.36 11.16 6.79
N HIS A 342 8.14 10.97 7.30
CA HIS A 342 7.61 11.73 8.43
C HIS A 342 8.47 11.61 9.70
N ASN A 343 8.58 12.72 10.43
CA ASN A 343 9.36 12.81 11.67
C ASN A 343 10.78 12.24 11.51
N LEU A 344 11.55 12.81 10.58
CA LEU A 344 12.93 12.38 10.29
C LEU A 344 13.01 10.89 9.91
N LYS A 345 12.06 10.42 9.09
CA LYS A 345 11.98 9.04 8.56
C LYS A 345 11.68 7.97 9.60
N ALA A 346 11.25 8.33 10.81
CA ALA A 346 10.59 7.37 11.69
C ALA A 346 9.33 6.81 11.00
N GLY A 347 8.64 7.67 10.23
CA GLY A 347 7.53 7.30 9.38
C GLY A 347 6.18 7.26 10.10
N ALA A 348 5.10 7.31 9.33
CA ALA A 348 3.73 7.23 9.83
C ALA A 348 2.79 6.63 8.78
N ALA A 349 1.63 6.14 9.22
CA ALA A 349 0.51 5.85 8.33
C ALA A 349 -0.77 6.51 8.83
N TYR A 350 -1.66 6.86 7.91
CA TYR A 350 -2.89 7.58 8.19
C TYR A 350 -4.08 6.78 7.70
N VAL A 351 -5.10 6.65 8.53
CA VAL A 351 -6.32 5.90 8.20
C VAL A 351 -7.45 6.89 7.97
N PHE A 352 -8.06 6.79 6.79
CA PHE A 352 -9.24 7.54 6.39
C PHE A 352 -10.42 6.58 6.28
N GLU A 353 -11.56 7.00 6.81
CA GLU A 353 -12.80 6.23 6.75
C GLU A 353 -13.88 7.01 6.01
N ARG A 354 -14.61 6.28 5.16
CA ARG A 354 -15.78 6.78 4.48
C ARG A 354 -16.96 6.88 5.45
N THR A 355 -17.41 8.10 5.68
CA THR A 355 -18.60 8.38 6.50
C THR A 355 -19.89 7.89 5.81
N PRO A 356 -20.99 7.69 6.56
CA PRO A 356 -22.29 7.35 5.97
C PRO A 356 -22.81 8.37 4.94
N GLY A 357 -22.38 9.63 5.06
CA GLY A 357 -22.72 10.70 4.09
C GLY A 357 -21.92 10.62 2.78
N GLY A 358 -20.88 9.78 2.72
CA GLY A 358 -20.02 9.59 1.55
C GLY A 358 -18.69 10.35 1.59
N ASP A 359 -18.49 11.26 2.55
CA ASP A 359 -17.23 11.97 2.77
C ASP A 359 -16.17 11.05 3.35
N TRP A 360 -14.89 11.35 3.11
CA TRP A 360 -13.75 10.65 3.71
C TRP A 360 -13.12 11.51 4.80
N LYS A 361 -12.80 10.92 5.95
CA LYS A 361 -12.19 11.64 7.08
C LYS A 361 -11.06 10.84 7.68
N GLN A 362 -9.97 11.53 8.04
CA GLN A 362 -8.91 10.92 8.83
C GLN A 362 -9.42 10.56 10.22
N ILE A 363 -9.34 9.28 10.58
CA ILE A 363 -9.80 8.74 11.85
C ILE A 363 -8.64 8.30 12.75
N ALA A 364 -7.46 8.05 12.19
CA ALA A 364 -6.26 7.68 12.94
C ALA A 364 -4.98 8.20 12.25
N LYS A 365 -3.98 8.46 13.08
CA LYS A 365 -2.56 8.42 12.72
C LYS A 365 -1.96 7.23 13.45
N LEU A 366 -1.21 6.40 12.73
CA LEU A 366 -0.56 5.20 13.21
C LEU A 366 0.95 5.44 13.17
N THR A 367 1.58 5.17 14.29
CA THR A 367 3.04 5.17 14.49
C THR A 367 3.37 3.88 15.22
N HIS A 368 4.56 3.33 14.98
CA HIS A 368 5.01 2.18 15.76
C HIS A 368 5.50 2.64 17.13
N SER A 369 5.21 1.90 18.21
CA SER A 369 5.63 2.31 19.57
C SER A 369 7.14 2.35 19.74
N ASP A 370 7.83 1.51 18.97
CA ASP A 370 9.28 1.33 19.04
C ASP A 370 9.96 2.03 17.86
N SER A 371 9.26 2.90 17.13
CA SER A 371 9.81 3.62 15.97
C SER A 371 10.99 4.49 16.39
N GLU A 372 12.15 4.18 15.85
CA GLU A 372 13.35 5.00 15.89
C GLU A 372 13.49 5.82 14.59
N LEU A 373 14.48 6.71 14.57
CA LEU A 373 14.75 7.53 13.40
C LEU A 373 15.23 6.66 12.24
N ALA A 374 14.59 6.84 11.08
CA ALA A 374 14.92 6.17 9.81
C ALA A 374 14.49 4.71 9.66
N ASP A 375 13.56 4.22 10.49
CA ASP A 375 12.94 2.89 10.37
C ASP A 375 12.00 2.76 9.15
N MET A 376 11.61 3.88 8.54
CA MET A 376 10.76 3.95 7.34
C MET A 376 9.38 3.33 7.53
N PHE A 377 8.75 3.51 8.71
CA PHE A 377 7.40 3.03 8.95
C PHE A 377 6.40 3.67 7.97
N GLY A 378 5.51 2.87 7.37
CA GLY A 378 4.59 3.36 6.33
C GLY A 378 5.17 3.30 4.91
N CYS A 379 6.36 2.75 4.72
CA CYS A 379 6.92 2.44 3.40
C CYS A 379 6.01 1.53 2.55
N SER A 380 5.27 0.64 3.20
CA SER A 380 4.31 -0.26 2.59
C SER A 380 3.10 -0.39 3.53
N VAL A 381 1.90 -0.39 2.96
CA VAL A 381 0.65 -0.47 3.72
C VAL A 381 -0.32 -1.41 3.01
N ALA A 382 -1.09 -2.15 3.79
CA ALA A 382 -2.17 -3.00 3.31
C ALA A 382 -3.38 -2.91 4.25
N VAL A 383 -4.58 -3.09 3.71
CA VAL A 383 -5.82 -3.12 4.48
C VAL A 383 -6.71 -4.27 3.99
N SER A 384 -7.26 -5.03 4.92
CA SER A 384 -8.34 -6.00 4.67
C SER A 384 -9.32 -5.89 5.82
N ASP A 385 -10.57 -5.54 5.50
CA ASP A 385 -11.61 -5.26 6.50
C ASP A 385 -11.13 -4.20 7.52
N ASP A 386 -11.09 -4.58 8.81
CA ASP A 386 -10.66 -3.74 9.92
C ASP A 386 -9.20 -3.98 10.35
N VAL A 387 -8.43 -4.74 9.57
CA VAL A 387 -7.00 -4.99 9.84
C VAL A 387 -6.14 -4.18 8.88
N VAL A 388 -5.18 -3.47 9.46
CA VAL A 388 -4.15 -2.71 8.73
C VAL A 388 -2.79 -3.35 9.01
N LEU A 389 -1.98 -3.53 7.98
CA LEU A 389 -0.60 -3.99 8.07
C LEU A 389 0.32 -2.93 7.49
N ILE A 390 1.39 -2.61 8.21
CA ILE A 390 2.33 -1.54 7.85
C ILE A 390 3.75 -2.08 7.96
N GLY A 391 4.56 -1.89 6.92
CA GLY A 391 5.98 -2.22 6.95
C GLY A 391 6.86 -1.09 7.52
N ALA A 392 7.97 -1.47 8.13
CA ALA A 392 9.09 -0.62 8.52
C ALA A 392 10.39 -1.34 8.16
N PHE A 393 10.79 -1.24 6.89
CA PHE A 393 11.86 -2.10 6.35
C PHE A 393 13.26 -1.77 6.86
N ARG A 394 13.43 -0.69 7.64
CA ARG A 394 14.70 -0.33 8.27
C ARG A 394 14.66 -0.42 9.79
N ASP A 395 13.60 -0.98 10.35
CA ASP A 395 13.54 -1.23 11.78
C ASP A 395 14.69 -2.16 12.22
N ASP A 396 15.31 -1.79 13.34
CA ASP A 396 16.48 -2.42 13.93
C ASP A 396 16.10 -3.50 14.98
N ALA A 397 14.83 -3.90 15.05
CA ALA A 397 14.29 -4.79 16.08
C ALA A 397 15.03 -6.13 16.27
N VAL A 398 15.64 -6.68 15.20
CA VAL A 398 16.41 -7.94 15.23
C VAL A 398 17.90 -7.68 15.05
N ASP A 399 18.26 -7.02 13.96
CA ASP A 399 19.59 -6.49 13.64
C ASP A 399 19.38 -5.22 12.80
N ARG A 400 20.44 -4.47 12.52
CA ARG A 400 20.37 -3.19 11.83
C ARG A 400 19.71 -3.33 10.46
N ASP A 401 18.68 -2.55 10.20
CA ASP A 401 17.86 -2.57 8.99
C ASP A 401 17.29 -3.99 8.65
N ALA A 402 17.13 -4.89 9.63
CA ALA A 402 16.51 -6.20 9.38
C ALA A 402 15.03 -6.05 8.97
N GLY A 403 14.37 -5.04 9.53
CA GLY A 403 13.01 -4.64 9.21
C GLY A 403 11.93 -5.36 10.02
N SER A 404 10.74 -4.75 10.04
CA SER A 404 9.56 -5.29 10.72
C SER A 404 8.27 -4.98 9.95
N ALA A 405 7.18 -5.61 10.37
CA ALA A 405 5.84 -5.25 9.95
C ALA A 405 4.87 -5.32 11.13
N VAL A 406 3.95 -4.35 11.19
CA VAL A 406 3.09 -4.12 12.34
C VAL A 406 1.63 -4.21 11.95
N PHE A 407 0.88 -5.03 12.68
CA PHE A 407 -0.57 -5.15 12.56
C PHE A 407 -1.27 -4.16 13.49
N PHE A 408 -2.26 -3.47 12.95
CA PHE A 408 -3.19 -2.63 13.67
C PHE A 408 -4.61 -3.14 13.49
N GLU A 409 -5.36 -3.16 14.59
CA GLU A 409 -6.75 -3.59 14.61
C GLU A 409 -7.66 -2.48 15.14
N ARG A 410 -8.86 -2.42 14.58
CA ARG A 410 -9.89 -1.48 15.00
C ARG A 410 -10.37 -1.78 16.43
N ARG A 411 -10.56 -0.74 17.23
CA ARG A 411 -11.07 -0.81 18.62
C ARG A 411 -12.57 -0.54 18.74
#